data_AF-A0A7C4FET2-F1
#
_entry.id   AF-A0A7C4FET2-F1
#
_cell.length_a   1.000
_cell.length_b   1.000
_cell.length_c   1.000
_cell.angle_alpha   90.00
_cell.angle_beta   90.00
_cell.angle_gamma   90.00
#
_symmetry.space_group_name_H-M   'P 1'
#
loop_
_entity.id
_entity.type
_entity.pdbx_description
1 polymer ?
#
loop_
_entity_poly.entity_id
_entity_poly.type
_entity_poly.pdbx_seq_one_letter_code
_entity_poly.pdbx_strand_id
1 'polypeptide(L)'
;MEIVCRQRHRDRKWAPVSIAVDGSPFALRSADEKLFVQKDGENLVFLPPFLGRDTETVFTTEPCKEAPPVVALKATGDAVDFFVNETLFTSYHFGAHTARPYFNPVIGPGGASMVRDVLPNRQAGDHIHHRGIWTGHGDINGYDNWSEDPGHIRTVHREFLELTSGPVFGRMRCRSEWVSAQGEVVLEEDRTVTVYATPQECRLVDHLLVLRATSGPAVFKDTKESGMLSVRVAPSMNGTAGGTIHLSDGSTGEAESWGRRAAWCDYAGVVNGTTAGICVMDHPSNFRAPAWWHVRDYGLMAAAYFGISEFTGDPKRSGTFHLEKGRELRFLHRVFIHAGPAEEAGVAEQYLNFIHPATVTVRR
;
A
#
# COMPACT_ATOMS: atom_id res chain seq x y z
N MET A 1 17.38 8.63 28.88
CA MET A 1 16.02 8.88 28.37
C MET A 1 15.34 7.53 28.18
N GLU A 2 14.04 7.48 28.44
CA GLU A 2 13.23 6.29 28.23
C GLU A 2 12.05 6.60 27.32
N ILE A 3 11.73 5.64 26.45
CA ILE A 3 10.53 5.64 25.62
C ILE A 3 9.56 4.63 26.20
N VAL A 4 8.39 5.11 26.59
CA VAL A 4 7.36 4.30 27.25
C VAL A 4 6.19 4.11 26.30
N CYS A 5 5.96 2.87 25.88
CA CYS A 5 4.82 2.45 25.08
C CYS A 5 3.74 1.89 26.01
N ARG A 6 2.57 2.54 26.07
CA ARG A 6 1.43 2.08 26.88
C ARG A 6 0.34 1.52 25.98
N GLN A 7 0.01 0.25 26.17
CA GLN A 7 -1.11 -0.39 25.49
C GLN A 7 -2.28 -0.57 26.43
N ARG A 8 -3.46 -0.14 26.00
CA ARG A 8 -4.70 -0.31 26.78
C ARG A 8 -5.65 -1.33 26.15
N HIS A 9 -5.88 -1.25 24.85
CA HIS A 9 -7.06 -1.89 24.27
C HIS A 9 -6.77 -3.14 23.44
N ARG A 10 -5.54 -3.33 22.97
CA ARG A 10 -5.20 -4.42 22.06
C ARG A 10 -3.72 -4.77 22.10
N ASP A 11 -3.42 -6.01 21.73
CA ASP A 11 -2.09 -6.44 21.37
C ASP A 11 -1.67 -5.78 20.05
N ARG A 12 -0.37 -5.53 19.89
CA ARG A 12 0.19 -4.99 18.65
C ARG A 12 1.38 -5.81 18.23
N LYS A 13 1.38 -6.27 16.98
CA LYS A 13 2.50 -7.00 16.38
C LYS A 13 3.05 -6.19 15.22
N TRP A 14 4.35 -5.97 15.20
CA TRP A 14 5.04 -5.26 14.11
C TRP A 14 4.37 -3.93 13.74
N ALA A 15 3.87 -3.20 14.74
CA ALA A 15 3.19 -1.93 14.52
C ALA A 15 4.23 -0.80 14.59
N PRO A 16 4.44 -0.02 13.50
CA PRO A 16 5.38 1.09 13.53
C PRO A 16 5.01 2.10 14.62
N VAL A 17 5.99 2.48 15.44
CA VAL A 17 5.84 3.52 16.46
C VAL A 17 6.65 4.72 16.04
N SER A 18 6.04 5.90 16.09
CA SER A 18 6.67 7.17 15.75
C SER A 18 6.51 8.14 16.91
N ILE A 19 7.61 8.79 17.32
CA ILE A 19 7.61 9.78 18.40
C ILE A 19 8.59 10.91 18.13
N ALA A 20 8.15 12.15 18.39
CA ALA A 20 9.00 13.34 18.32
C ALA A 20 9.99 13.34 19.49
N VAL A 21 11.28 13.33 19.19
CA VAL A 21 12.34 13.31 20.21
C VAL A 21 13.57 14.06 19.70
N ASP A 22 14.05 15.02 20.50
CA ASP A 22 15.31 15.71 20.24
C ASP A 22 16.50 14.83 20.64
N GLY A 23 17.48 14.61 19.74
CA GLY A 23 18.75 13.95 20.09
C GLY A 23 19.49 13.24 18.95
N SER A 24 20.72 12.81 19.26
CA SER A 24 21.62 11.99 18.42
C SER A 24 21.12 10.54 18.25
N PRO A 25 21.59 9.76 17.27
CA PRO A 25 21.12 8.38 17.06
C PRO A 25 21.37 7.48 18.28
N PHE A 26 20.33 6.78 18.71
CA PHE A 26 20.36 5.78 19.79
C PHE A 26 19.62 4.52 19.37
N ALA A 27 20.05 3.36 19.87
CA ALA A 27 19.21 2.17 19.85
C ALA A 27 18.26 2.19 21.05
N LEU A 28 17.17 1.45 20.95
CA LEU A 28 16.25 1.20 22.05
C LEU A 28 16.52 -0.18 22.63
N ARG A 29 16.58 -0.27 23.95
CA ARG A 29 16.78 -1.54 24.66
C ARG A 29 15.69 -1.75 25.71
N SER A 30 14.99 -2.87 25.59
CA SER A 30 14.16 -3.46 26.64
C SER A 30 14.94 -4.55 27.39
N ALA A 31 14.31 -5.24 28.34
CA ALA A 31 14.94 -6.35 29.07
C ALA A 31 15.42 -7.48 28.13
N ASP A 32 14.64 -7.76 27.07
CA ASP A 32 14.84 -8.93 26.22
C ASP A 32 15.26 -8.59 24.77
N GLU A 33 15.23 -7.31 24.39
CA GLU A 33 15.35 -6.92 22.98
C GLU A 33 16.16 -5.62 22.78
N LYS A 34 16.92 -5.60 21.67
CA LYS A 34 17.54 -4.39 21.13
C LYS A 34 16.86 -4.04 19.81
N LEU A 35 16.18 -2.90 19.78
CA LEU A 35 15.53 -2.35 18.59
C LEU A 35 16.36 -1.21 18.02
N PHE A 36 16.50 -1.23 16.69
CA PHE A 36 17.02 -0.08 15.98
C PHE A 36 15.91 0.96 15.78
N VAL A 37 16.33 2.22 15.72
CA VAL A 37 15.46 3.35 15.39
C VAL A 37 15.93 3.96 14.07
N GLN A 38 15.03 4.65 13.40
CA GLN A 38 15.33 5.40 12.20
C GLN A 38 14.66 6.77 12.27
N LYS A 39 15.41 7.81 11.92
CA LYS A 39 14.88 9.18 11.92
C LYS A 39 13.95 9.39 10.73
N ASP A 40 12.84 10.07 10.97
CA ASP A 40 11.87 10.49 9.96
C ASP A 40 11.42 11.93 10.26
N GLY A 41 12.10 12.90 9.65
CA GLY A 41 11.95 14.31 10.00
C GLY A 41 12.35 14.58 11.45
N GLU A 42 11.42 15.09 12.26
CA GLU A 42 11.59 15.33 13.70
C GLU A 42 11.27 14.10 14.56
N ASN A 43 10.73 13.05 13.95
CA ASN A 43 10.35 11.84 14.64
C ASN A 43 11.43 10.77 14.60
N LEU A 44 11.38 9.87 15.57
CA LEU A 44 12.05 8.59 15.54
C LEU A 44 11.03 7.48 15.36
N VAL A 45 11.32 6.60 14.41
CA VAL A 45 10.51 5.44 14.07
C VAL A 45 11.21 4.18 14.53
N PHE A 46 10.47 3.27 15.16
CA PHE A 46 10.94 1.92 15.51
C PHE A 46 9.80 0.92 15.39
N LEU A 47 10.17 -0.36 15.32
CA LEU A 47 9.25 -1.45 15.01
C LEU A 47 9.32 -2.54 16.09
N PRO A 48 8.55 -2.44 17.18
CA PRO A 48 8.49 -3.49 18.18
C PRO A 48 7.80 -4.74 17.62
N PRO A 49 8.35 -5.95 17.81
CA PRO A 49 7.71 -7.20 17.40
C PRO A 49 6.39 -7.42 18.09
N PHE A 50 6.29 -7.04 19.36
CA PHE A 50 5.10 -7.21 20.17
C PHE A 50 4.98 -6.13 21.24
N LEU A 51 3.76 -5.58 21.41
CA LEU A 51 3.35 -4.78 22.55
C LEU A 51 2.04 -5.36 23.08
N GLY A 52 2.05 -5.90 24.30
CA GLY A 52 0.89 -6.62 24.86
C GLY A 52 -0.20 -5.69 25.37
N ARG A 53 -1.47 -6.09 25.23
CA ARG A 53 -2.62 -5.40 25.80
C ARG A 53 -2.48 -5.25 27.32
N ASP A 54 -2.94 -4.13 27.85
CA ASP A 54 -2.91 -3.82 29.29
C ASP A 54 -1.48 -3.84 29.88
N THR A 55 -0.46 -3.60 29.05
CA THR A 55 0.95 -3.55 29.47
C THR A 55 1.60 -2.20 29.21
N GLU A 56 2.67 -1.94 29.97
CA GLU A 56 3.63 -0.86 29.73
C GLU A 56 4.97 -1.49 29.33
N THR A 57 5.46 -1.13 28.14
CA THR A 57 6.81 -1.51 27.69
C THR A 57 7.71 -0.28 27.75
N VAL A 58 8.78 -0.38 28.53
CA VAL A 58 9.78 0.69 28.70
C VAL A 58 11.03 0.33 27.93
N PHE A 59 11.44 1.23 27.03
CA PHE A 59 12.69 1.15 26.30
C PHE A 59 13.66 2.20 26.80
N THR A 60 14.87 1.78 27.16
CA THR A 60 15.97 2.70 27.49
C THR A 60 16.77 3.04 26.24
N THR A 61 17.27 4.27 26.13
CA THR A 61 18.14 4.67 25.02
C THR A 61 19.58 4.23 25.28
N GLU A 62 20.18 3.52 24.33
CA GLU A 62 21.59 3.14 24.33
C GLU A 62 22.31 3.86 23.16
N PRO A 63 23.46 4.51 23.38
CA PRO A 63 24.27 5.04 22.28
C PRO A 63 24.60 3.93 21.27
N CYS A 64 24.36 4.16 19.99
CA CYS A 64 24.63 3.17 18.94
C CYS A 64 25.19 3.86 17.70
N LYS A 65 26.12 3.20 17.00
CA LYS A 65 26.47 3.56 15.63
C LYS A 65 25.26 3.30 14.73
N GLU A 66 25.19 3.97 13.59
CA GLU A 66 24.14 3.75 12.60
C GLU A 66 24.10 2.26 12.22
N ALA A 67 22.92 1.65 12.34
CA ALA A 67 22.73 0.23 12.04
C ALA A 67 22.68 0.01 10.54
N PRO A 68 23.18 -1.13 10.03
CA PRO A 68 23.08 -1.42 8.60
C PRO A 68 21.61 -1.45 8.15
N PRO A 69 21.32 -1.07 6.90
CA PRO A 69 19.97 -1.15 6.38
C PRO A 69 19.42 -2.57 6.41
N VAL A 70 18.25 -2.74 7.03
CA VAL A 70 17.46 -3.97 6.93
C VAL A 70 16.56 -3.90 5.70
N VAL A 71 16.07 -2.70 5.40
CA VAL A 71 15.37 -2.40 4.14
C VAL A 71 16.31 -1.60 3.25
N ALA A 72 16.71 -2.19 2.13
CA ALA A 72 17.62 -1.58 1.17
C ALA A 72 16.92 -1.30 -0.15
N LEU A 73 17.12 -0.10 -0.70
CA LEU A 73 16.62 0.30 -2.01
C LEU A 73 17.80 0.35 -2.99
N LYS A 74 17.64 -0.27 -4.17
CA LYS A 74 18.65 -0.26 -5.24
C LYS A 74 18.01 0.15 -6.56
N ALA A 75 18.46 1.26 -7.14
CA ALA A 75 18.02 1.68 -8.46
C ALA A 75 18.65 0.80 -9.54
N THR A 76 17.84 0.34 -10.49
CA THR A 76 18.19 -0.58 -11.56
C THR A 76 17.67 -0.04 -12.90
N GLY A 77 18.24 1.09 -13.34
CA GLY A 77 17.87 1.73 -14.61
C GLY A 77 16.44 2.29 -14.57
N ASP A 78 15.47 1.45 -14.94
CA ASP A 78 14.05 1.76 -15.02
C ASP A 78 13.19 1.12 -13.92
N ALA A 79 13.84 0.59 -12.89
CA ALA A 79 13.20 0.11 -11.67
C ALA A 79 13.96 0.52 -10.39
N VAL A 80 13.29 0.41 -9.24
CA VAL A 80 13.91 0.44 -7.90
C VAL A 80 13.51 -0.82 -7.16
N ASP A 81 14.50 -1.62 -6.81
CA ASP A 81 14.34 -2.85 -6.06
C ASP A 81 14.35 -2.56 -4.55
N PHE A 82 13.38 -3.12 -3.85
CA PHE A 82 13.29 -3.13 -2.39
C PHE A 82 13.72 -4.50 -1.88
N PHE A 83 14.75 -4.53 -1.05
CA PHE A 83 15.20 -5.72 -0.32
C PHE A 83 14.83 -5.58 1.15
N VAL A 84 14.37 -6.67 1.77
CA VAL A 84 14.16 -6.77 3.22
C VAL A 84 14.94 -7.97 3.72
N ASN A 85 15.87 -7.78 4.66
CA ASN A 85 16.82 -8.81 5.09
C ASN A 85 17.57 -9.43 3.90
N GLU A 86 18.15 -8.57 3.05
CA GLU A 86 18.94 -8.93 1.86
C GLU A 86 18.19 -9.72 0.76
N THR A 87 16.92 -10.04 0.98
CA THR A 87 16.06 -10.76 0.03
C THR A 87 15.17 -9.77 -0.72
N LEU A 88 15.03 -9.94 -2.03
CA LEU A 88 14.11 -9.13 -2.83
C LEU A 88 12.69 -9.23 -2.24
N PHE A 89 12.06 -8.09 -2.01
CA PHE A 89 10.66 -7.99 -1.61
C PHE A 89 9.81 -7.58 -2.81
N THR A 90 10.13 -6.45 -3.44
CA THR A 90 9.38 -5.94 -4.59
C THR A 90 10.24 -5.00 -5.43
N SER A 91 9.80 -4.72 -6.65
CA SER A 91 10.45 -3.73 -7.51
C SER A 91 9.40 -2.74 -8.01
N TYR A 92 9.69 -1.44 -7.88
CA TYR A 92 8.91 -0.38 -8.49
C TYR A 92 9.40 -0.17 -9.92
N HIS A 93 8.59 -0.56 -10.91
CA HIS A 93 8.88 -0.40 -12.33
C HIS A 93 8.30 0.91 -12.83
N PHE A 94 9.11 1.76 -13.45
CA PHE A 94 8.71 3.09 -13.92
C PHE A 94 9.23 3.43 -15.32
N GLY A 95 9.75 2.44 -16.04
CA GLY A 95 10.34 2.62 -17.36
C GLY A 95 9.42 3.22 -18.43
N ALA A 96 10.03 3.82 -19.45
CA ALA A 96 9.33 4.50 -20.53
C ALA A 96 8.45 3.57 -21.39
N HIS A 97 8.51 2.25 -21.20
CA HIS A 97 7.67 1.27 -21.89
C HIS A 97 6.42 0.84 -21.11
N THR A 98 6.28 1.23 -19.84
CA THR A 98 5.05 0.97 -19.08
C THR A 98 4.03 2.10 -19.27
N ALA A 99 2.74 1.75 -19.29
CA ALA A 99 1.65 2.73 -19.30
C ALA A 99 1.61 3.52 -17.99
N ARG A 100 1.91 2.87 -16.88
CA ARG A 100 1.93 3.44 -15.53
C ARG A 100 2.90 2.68 -14.63
N PRO A 101 3.47 3.31 -13.59
CA PRO A 101 4.34 2.59 -12.67
C PRO A 101 3.59 1.52 -11.88
N TYR A 102 4.28 0.45 -11.53
CA TYR A 102 3.69 -0.66 -10.79
C TYR A 102 4.74 -1.38 -9.93
N PHE A 103 4.25 -2.19 -8.98
CA PHE A 103 5.10 -3.06 -8.16
C PHE A 103 4.94 -4.51 -8.56
N ASN A 104 6.04 -5.15 -8.96
CA ASN A 104 6.10 -6.57 -9.30
C ASN A 104 7.55 -7.08 -9.27
N PRO A 105 7.87 -8.28 -8.77
CA PRO A 105 6.99 -9.16 -7.99
C PRO A 105 6.62 -8.52 -6.63
N VAL A 106 5.77 -9.17 -5.85
CA VAL A 106 5.55 -8.83 -4.43
C VAL A 106 5.75 -10.11 -3.64
N ILE A 107 6.96 -10.32 -3.14
CA ILE A 107 7.38 -11.57 -2.52
C ILE A 107 6.87 -11.62 -1.08
N GLY A 108 6.05 -12.62 -0.79
CA GLY A 108 5.44 -12.86 0.52
C GLY A 108 5.98 -14.10 1.24
N PRO A 109 5.21 -14.63 2.20
CA PRO A 109 5.51 -15.89 2.87
C PRO A 109 5.78 -17.03 1.88
N GLY A 110 6.69 -17.93 2.25
CA GLY A 110 7.11 -19.02 1.36
C GLY A 110 7.98 -18.57 0.16
N GLY A 111 8.33 -17.27 0.07
CA GLY A 111 9.25 -16.74 -0.94
C GLY A 111 8.67 -16.62 -2.35
N ALA A 112 7.34 -16.73 -2.49
CA ALA A 112 6.65 -16.63 -3.77
C ALA A 112 6.03 -15.24 -3.97
N SER A 113 5.81 -14.85 -5.23
CA SER A 113 5.09 -13.63 -5.56
C SER A 113 3.60 -13.77 -5.23
N MET A 114 3.06 -12.83 -4.45
CA MET A 114 1.65 -12.72 -4.09
C MET A 114 0.81 -12.06 -5.19
N VAL A 115 1.46 -11.56 -6.23
CA VAL A 115 0.82 -10.92 -7.37
C VAL A 115 1.08 -11.68 -8.65
N ARG A 116 0.16 -11.58 -9.61
CA ARG A 116 0.30 -12.21 -10.93
C ARG A 116 1.54 -11.68 -11.64
N ASP A 117 2.25 -12.58 -12.32
CA ASP A 117 3.36 -12.22 -13.20
C ASP A 117 2.92 -11.27 -14.31
N VAL A 118 3.85 -10.42 -14.75
CA VAL A 118 3.62 -9.54 -15.91
C VAL A 118 3.67 -10.40 -17.18
N LEU A 119 2.54 -10.45 -17.89
CA LEU A 119 2.42 -11.25 -19.11
C LEU A 119 2.92 -10.45 -20.33
N PRO A 120 3.69 -11.07 -21.24
CA PRO A 120 4.25 -10.36 -22.39
C PRO A 120 3.22 -10.10 -23.50
N ASN A 121 2.14 -10.89 -23.58
CA ASN A 121 1.20 -10.86 -24.70
C ASN A 121 -0.27 -10.84 -24.23
N ARG A 122 -1.11 -10.05 -24.89
CA ARG A 122 -2.56 -9.97 -24.64
C ARG A 122 -3.27 -11.20 -25.20
N GLN A 123 -4.00 -11.91 -24.34
CA GLN A 123 -4.99 -12.91 -24.76
C GLN A 123 -6.38 -12.27 -24.76
N ALA A 124 -7.31 -12.81 -25.56
CA ALA A 124 -8.68 -12.31 -25.62
C ALA A 124 -9.35 -12.42 -24.23
N GLY A 125 -9.93 -11.32 -23.75
CA GLY A 125 -10.53 -11.24 -22.41
C GLY A 125 -9.54 -11.08 -21.25
N ASP A 126 -8.23 -11.10 -21.51
CA ASP A 126 -7.22 -10.91 -20.48
C ASP A 126 -6.94 -9.42 -20.21
N HIS A 127 -6.73 -9.13 -18.94
CA HIS A 127 -6.47 -7.80 -18.42
C HIS A 127 -4.96 -7.65 -18.17
N ILE A 128 -4.14 -7.69 -19.23
CA ILE A 128 -2.68 -7.65 -19.12
C ILE A 128 -2.13 -6.38 -18.44
N HIS A 129 -2.93 -5.31 -18.42
CA HIS A 129 -2.62 -4.04 -17.76
C HIS A 129 -2.70 -4.11 -16.23
N HIS A 130 -3.24 -5.20 -15.66
CA HIS A 130 -3.23 -5.46 -14.23
C HIS A 130 -1.86 -6.05 -13.80
N ARG A 131 -0.87 -5.18 -13.58
CA ARG A 131 0.56 -5.52 -13.38
C ARG A 131 1.01 -5.45 -11.91
N GLY A 132 0.42 -6.25 -11.03
CA GLY A 132 0.85 -6.32 -9.63
C GLY A 132 0.14 -5.32 -8.73
N ILE A 133 0.84 -4.33 -8.17
CA ILE A 133 0.21 -3.21 -7.44
C ILE A 133 0.35 -1.93 -8.26
N TRP A 134 -0.76 -1.25 -8.56
CA TRP A 134 -0.75 -0.02 -9.36
C TRP A 134 -1.88 0.95 -8.94
N THR A 135 -1.86 2.14 -9.52
CA THR A 135 -2.93 3.15 -9.43
C THR A 135 -3.46 3.39 -10.83
N GLY A 136 -4.77 3.55 -10.98
CA GLY A 136 -5.38 3.92 -12.26
C GLY A 136 -6.79 4.47 -12.10
N HIS A 137 -7.26 5.16 -13.13
CA HIS A 137 -8.64 5.66 -13.20
C HIS A 137 -9.16 5.58 -14.65
N GLY A 138 -10.39 5.10 -14.83
CA GLY A 138 -10.97 4.80 -16.14
C GLY A 138 -11.37 6.02 -16.96
N ASP A 139 -11.69 7.14 -16.31
CA ASP A 139 -12.00 8.39 -17.01
C ASP A 139 -11.67 9.63 -16.16
N ILE A 140 -10.64 10.36 -16.56
CA ILE A 140 -10.30 11.69 -16.04
C ILE A 140 -10.27 12.66 -17.20
N ASN A 141 -11.13 13.68 -17.20
CA ASN A 141 -11.25 14.64 -18.31
C ASN A 141 -11.52 13.96 -19.68
N GLY A 142 -12.16 12.79 -19.72
CA GLY A 142 -12.39 12.00 -20.94
C GLY A 142 -11.24 11.06 -21.32
N TYR A 143 -10.22 10.96 -20.48
CA TYR A 143 -9.04 10.13 -20.71
C TYR A 143 -9.00 8.89 -19.81
N ASP A 144 -8.70 7.73 -20.39
CA ASP A 144 -8.56 6.46 -19.67
C ASP A 144 -7.10 6.21 -19.23
N ASN A 145 -6.86 6.04 -17.92
CA ASN A 145 -5.58 5.60 -17.34
C ASN A 145 -5.70 4.22 -16.65
N TRP A 146 -6.84 3.56 -16.72
CA TRP A 146 -7.04 2.22 -16.17
C TRP A 146 -6.71 1.13 -17.18
N SER A 147 -7.18 1.29 -18.42
CA SER A 147 -6.92 0.34 -19.49
C SER A 147 -5.63 0.69 -20.24
N GLU A 148 -5.28 -0.13 -21.23
CA GLU A 148 -4.19 0.13 -22.18
C GLU A 148 -4.71 0.04 -23.63
N ASP A 149 -5.96 0.45 -23.84
CA ASP A 149 -6.59 0.47 -25.16
C ASP A 149 -6.16 1.72 -25.96
N PRO A 150 -6.38 1.76 -27.29
CA PRO A 150 -5.97 2.90 -28.11
C PRO A 150 -6.53 4.23 -27.56
N GLY A 151 -5.65 5.20 -27.31
CA GLY A 151 -6.02 6.51 -26.76
C GLY A 151 -5.89 6.63 -25.24
N HIS A 152 -5.51 5.56 -24.52
CA HIS A 152 -5.20 5.65 -23.09
C HIS A 152 -4.06 6.65 -22.80
N ILE A 153 -4.06 7.18 -21.58
CA ILE A 153 -3.04 8.09 -21.08
C ILE A 153 -2.07 7.39 -20.15
N ARG A 154 -0.91 7.99 -19.97
CA ARG A 154 0.20 7.36 -19.25
C ARG A 154 0.52 8.07 -17.95
N THR A 155 0.93 7.32 -16.94
CA THR A 155 1.58 7.88 -15.75
C THR A 155 3.08 7.85 -16.00
N VAL A 156 3.67 9.01 -16.24
CA VAL A 156 5.08 9.17 -16.60
C VAL A 156 5.85 9.57 -15.34
N HIS A 157 6.74 8.70 -14.88
CA HIS A 157 7.68 9.02 -13.82
C HIS A 157 8.60 10.16 -14.24
N ARG A 158 8.83 11.13 -13.35
CA ARG A 158 9.69 12.29 -13.60
C ARG A 158 10.98 12.23 -12.80
N GLU A 159 10.86 12.02 -11.49
CA GLU A 159 12.02 12.01 -10.59
C GLU A 159 11.71 11.30 -9.28
N PHE A 160 12.77 10.79 -8.64
CA PHE A 160 12.76 10.46 -7.22
C PHE A 160 13.08 11.72 -6.40
N LEU A 161 12.21 12.02 -5.45
CA LEU A 161 12.40 13.05 -4.42
C LEU A 161 13.09 12.46 -3.18
N GLU A 162 12.98 11.15 -2.97
CA GLU A 162 13.60 10.42 -1.87
C GLU A 162 13.87 8.96 -2.27
N LEU A 163 15.04 8.43 -1.89
CA LEU A 163 15.38 7.01 -1.87
C LEU A 163 16.18 6.72 -0.60
N THR A 164 15.50 6.28 0.45
CA THR A 164 16.06 6.05 1.78
C THR A 164 16.11 4.56 2.07
N SER A 165 17.29 4.03 2.37
CA SER A 165 17.48 2.70 2.96
C SER A 165 17.69 2.85 4.46
N GLY A 166 17.25 1.89 5.28
CA GLY A 166 17.42 2.00 6.71
C GLY A 166 17.09 0.75 7.52
N PRO A 167 17.42 0.77 8.83
CA PRO A 167 17.29 -0.40 9.71
C PRO A 167 15.84 -0.68 10.15
N VAL A 168 14.92 0.28 10.00
CA VAL A 168 13.51 0.13 10.40
C VAL A 168 12.58 0.20 9.20
N PHE A 169 12.87 1.08 8.24
CA PHE A 169 12.11 1.19 7.00
C PHE A 169 13.01 1.62 5.84
N GLY A 170 12.55 1.30 4.63
CA GLY A 170 13.03 1.89 3.40
C GLY A 170 11.91 2.69 2.77
N ARG A 171 12.23 3.83 2.16
CA ARG A 171 11.22 4.72 1.59
C ARG A 171 11.66 5.21 0.22
N MET A 172 10.74 5.19 -0.73
CA MET A 172 10.85 6.03 -1.91
C MET A 172 9.76 7.10 -1.90
N ARG A 173 10.11 8.26 -2.44
CA ARG A 173 9.14 9.28 -2.84
C ARG A 173 9.45 9.69 -4.26
N CYS A 174 8.45 9.75 -5.13
CA CYS A 174 8.62 10.16 -6.51
C CYS A 174 7.52 11.13 -6.97
N ARG A 175 7.87 11.93 -7.97
CA ARG A 175 6.93 12.73 -8.74
C ARG A 175 6.69 12.05 -10.09
N SER A 176 5.43 11.95 -10.48
CA SER A 176 4.98 11.50 -11.79
C SER A 176 3.93 12.46 -12.35
N GLU A 177 3.63 12.35 -13.64
CA GLU A 177 2.56 13.11 -14.30
C GLU A 177 1.67 12.17 -15.09
N TRP A 178 0.37 12.45 -15.12
CA TRP A 178 -0.57 11.73 -15.96
C TRP A 178 -0.69 12.51 -17.27
N VAL A 179 -0.20 11.92 -18.36
CA VAL A 179 0.06 12.61 -19.63
C VAL A 179 -0.73 11.97 -20.77
N SER A 180 -1.46 12.79 -21.53
CA SER A 180 -2.18 12.35 -22.72
C SER A 180 -1.24 11.93 -23.86
N ALA A 181 -1.78 11.24 -24.86
CA ALA A 181 -1.01 10.88 -26.05
C ALA A 181 -0.48 12.11 -26.82
N GLN A 182 -1.09 13.28 -26.63
CA GLN A 182 -0.70 14.56 -27.22
C GLN A 182 0.28 15.35 -26.34
N GLY A 183 0.66 14.83 -25.17
CA GLY A 183 1.60 15.49 -24.25
C GLY A 183 0.95 16.43 -23.23
N GLU A 184 -0.38 16.44 -23.12
CA GLU A 184 -1.10 17.25 -22.14
C GLU A 184 -0.97 16.63 -20.74
N VAL A 185 -0.54 17.41 -19.75
CA VAL A 185 -0.49 16.97 -18.35
C VAL A 185 -1.87 17.17 -17.71
N VAL A 186 -2.52 16.07 -17.32
CA VAL A 186 -3.84 16.03 -16.69
C VAL A 186 -3.74 16.15 -15.17
N LEU A 187 -2.78 15.45 -14.55
CA LEU A 187 -2.53 15.44 -13.11
C LEU A 187 -1.04 15.36 -12.83
N GLU A 188 -0.61 15.97 -11.73
CA GLU A 188 0.65 15.62 -11.05
C GLU A 188 0.35 14.58 -9.97
N GLU A 189 1.25 13.61 -9.82
CA GLU A 189 1.23 12.58 -8.80
C GLU A 189 2.49 12.68 -7.93
N ASP A 190 2.31 12.73 -6.61
CA ASP A 190 3.36 12.56 -5.61
C ASP A 190 3.08 11.27 -4.84
N ARG A 191 3.95 10.28 -5.01
CA ARG A 191 3.79 8.94 -4.43
C ARG A 191 4.91 8.71 -3.42
N THR A 192 4.53 8.35 -2.20
CA THR A 192 5.46 7.90 -1.15
C THR A 192 5.13 6.46 -0.79
N VAL A 193 6.13 5.57 -0.87
CA VAL A 193 6.00 4.17 -0.45
C VAL A 193 7.04 3.86 0.59
N THR A 194 6.58 3.40 1.75
CA THR A 194 7.42 3.03 2.90
C THR A 194 7.27 1.54 3.17
N VAL A 195 8.36 0.78 3.09
CA VAL A 195 8.42 -0.65 3.41
C VAL A 195 9.09 -0.81 4.76
N TYR A 196 8.46 -1.52 5.70
CA TYR A 196 8.99 -1.74 7.05
C TYR A 196 9.80 -3.04 7.16
N ALA A 197 10.75 -3.05 8.10
CA ALA A 197 11.65 -4.17 8.41
C ALA A 197 10.95 -5.32 9.17
N THR A 198 9.92 -5.93 8.58
CA THR A 198 9.17 -7.06 9.16
C THR A 198 9.79 -8.42 8.82
N PRO A 199 9.52 -9.49 9.59
CA PRO A 199 9.99 -10.85 9.30
C PRO A 199 9.27 -11.44 8.07
N GLN A 200 9.81 -12.47 7.41
CA GLN A 200 9.33 -12.94 6.09
C GLN A 200 7.85 -13.37 6.07
N GLU A 201 7.33 -13.80 7.21
CA GLU A 201 5.95 -14.21 7.41
C GLU A 201 4.96 -13.04 7.27
N CYS A 202 5.45 -11.80 7.27
CA CYS A 202 4.64 -10.64 6.92
C CYS A 202 5.42 -9.49 6.25
N ARG A 203 4.73 -8.68 5.47
CA ARG A 203 5.27 -7.43 4.93
C ARG A 203 4.27 -6.31 5.18
N LEU A 204 4.79 -5.16 5.58
CA LEU A 204 4.00 -3.96 5.83
C LEU A 204 4.48 -2.86 4.90
N VAL A 205 3.56 -2.31 4.11
CA VAL A 205 3.85 -1.25 3.14
C VAL A 205 2.84 -0.13 3.30
N ASP A 206 3.31 1.06 3.65
CA ASP A 206 2.48 2.26 3.60
C ASP A 206 2.60 2.90 2.22
N HIS A 207 1.46 3.19 1.62
CA HIS A 207 1.34 3.73 0.29
C HIS A 207 0.54 5.04 0.33
N LEU A 208 1.23 6.16 0.19
CA LEU A 208 0.62 7.48 0.11
C LEU A 208 0.65 7.96 -1.34
N LEU A 209 -0.53 8.28 -1.86
CA LEU A 209 -0.74 8.92 -3.15
C LEU A 209 -1.34 10.31 -2.94
N VAL A 210 -0.72 11.32 -3.54
CA VAL A 210 -1.27 12.69 -3.63
C VAL A 210 -1.41 13.07 -5.10
N LEU A 211 -2.64 13.33 -5.54
CA LEU A 211 -2.95 13.77 -6.90
C LEU A 211 -3.26 15.26 -6.90
N ARG A 212 -2.65 16.03 -7.81
CA ARG A 212 -2.83 17.48 -7.92
C ARG A 212 -3.26 17.88 -9.32
N ALA A 213 -4.27 18.75 -9.40
CA ALA A 213 -4.74 19.34 -10.64
C ALA A 213 -3.90 20.59 -10.98
N THR A 214 -2.79 20.43 -11.70
CA THR A 214 -1.80 21.50 -11.93
C THR A 214 -2.04 22.32 -13.20
N SER A 215 -2.47 21.68 -14.29
CA SER A 215 -2.70 22.34 -15.58
C SER A 215 -4.07 23.03 -15.68
N GLY A 216 -5.10 22.42 -15.08
CA GLY A 216 -6.50 22.83 -15.10
C GLY A 216 -7.30 22.01 -14.10
N PRO A 217 -8.63 22.16 -14.01
CA PRO A 217 -9.45 21.26 -13.21
C PRO A 217 -9.36 19.82 -13.74
N ALA A 218 -9.36 18.85 -12.83
CA ALA A 218 -9.42 17.43 -13.16
C ALA A 218 -10.79 16.87 -12.74
N VAL A 219 -11.53 16.35 -13.71
CA VAL A 219 -12.85 15.75 -13.52
C VAL A 219 -12.70 14.24 -13.51
N PHE A 220 -12.71 13.64 -12.32
CA PHE A 220 -12.75 12.20 -12.13
C PHE A 220 -14.19 11.73 -12.34
N LYS A 221 -14.45 10.99 -13.42
CA LYS A 221 -15.81 10.49 -13.71
C LYS A 221 -16.18 9.29 -12.85
N ASP A 222 -17.49 9.05 -12.74
CA ASP A 222 -18.03 7.87 -12.09
C ASP A 222 -17.80 6.63 -12.94
N THR A 223 -16.80 5.84 -12.55
CA THR A 223 -16.46 4.55 -13.16
C THR A 223 -15.98 3.59 -12.07
N LYS A 224 -16.33 2.31 -12.17
CA LYS A 224 -15.82 1.28 -11.25
C LYS A 224 -14.31 1.10 -11.34
N GLU A 225 -13.73 1.37 -12.51
CA GLU A 225 -12.30 1.36 -12.82
C GLU A 225 -11.54 2.54 -12.17
N SER A 226 -11.74 2.81 -10.88
CA SER A 226 -11.21 3.99 -10.17
C SER A 226 -10.32 3.64 -8.98
N GLY A 227 -9.44 2.64 -9.17
CA GLY A 227 -8.54 2.14 -8.12
C GLY A 227 -7.37 3.07 -7.81
N MET A 228 -7.46 3.79 -6.68
CA MET A 228 -6.34 4.60 -6.19
C MET A 228 -5.21 3.74 -5.63
N LEU A 229 -5.54 2.53 -5.19
CA LEU A 229 -4.62 1.41 -5.06
C LEU A 229 -5.30 0.12 -5.53
N SER A 230 -4.68 -0.55 -6.49
CA SER A 230 -5.17 -1.79 -7.09
C SER A 230 -4.14 -2.90 -6.93
N VAL A 231 -4.61 -4.12 -6.74
CA VAL A 231 -3.78 -5.33 -6.64
C VAL A 231 -4.35 -6.40 -7.58
N ARG A 232 -3.46 -7.03 -8.34
CA ARG A 232 -3.73 -8.27 -9.07
C ARG A 232 -3.01 -9.42 -8.40
N VAL A 233 -3.72 -10.21 -7.62
CA VAL A 233 -3.13 -11.32 -6.88
C VAL A 233 -2.67 -12.45 -7.79
N ALA A 234 -1.79 -13.30 -7.28
CA ALA A 234 -1.33 -14.49 -7.98
C ALA A 234 -2.54 -15.37 -8.38
N PRO A 235 -2.57 -15.96 -9.59
CA PRO A 235 -3.69 -16.78 -10.02
C PRO A 235 -4.03 -17.94 -9.09
N SER A 236 -3.03 -18.52 -8.40
CA SER A 236 -3.23 -19.65 -7.48
C SER A 236 -3.99 -19.30 -6.20
N MET A 237 -4.08 -18.01 -5.83
CA MET A 237 -4.76 -17.54 -4.62
C MET A 237 -6.02 -16.74 -4.90
N ASN A 238 -6.47 -16.69 -6.16
CA ASN A 238 -7.69 -15.98 -6.50
C ASN A 238 -8.95 -16.83 -6.21
N GLY A 239 -10.13 -16.22 -6.25
CA GLY A 239 -11.41 -16.89 -6.01
C GLY A 239 -11.67 -18.09 -6.93
N THR A 240 -11.23 -18.01 -8.20
CA THR A 240 -11.40 -19.13 -9.16
C THR A 240 -10.50 -20.34 -8.88
N ALA A 241 -9.44 -20.16 -8.08
CA ALA A 241 -8.49 -21.20 -7.68
C ALA A 241 -8.69 -21.69 -6.24
N GLY A 242 -9.80 -21.33 -5.60
CA GLY A 242 -10.11 -21.71 -4.22
C GLY A 242 -9.53 -20.78 -3.15
N GLY A 243 -8.99 -19.63 -3.55
CA GLY A 243 -8.74 -18.53 -2.62
C GLY A 243 -10.04 -17.81 -2.22
N THR A 244 -9.94 -16.92 -1.24
CA THR A 244 -11.10 -16.24 -0.66
C THR A 244 -10.85 -14.74 -0.57
N ILE A 245 -11.90 -13.97 -0.88
CA ILE A 245 -11.97 -12.52 -0.69
C ILE A 245 -12.62 -12.28 0.65
N HIS A 246 -12.04 -11.44 1.50
CA HIS A 246 -12.63 -11.04 2.77
C HIS A 246 -12.66 -9.52 2.89
N LEU A 247 -13.82 -8.97 3.23
CA LEU A 247 -13.96 -7.56 3.57
C LEU A 247 -14.13 -7.35 5.06
N SER A 248 -13.81 -6.13 5.52
CA SER A 248 -13.94 -5.76 6.92
C SER A 248 -15.37 -5.78 7.49
N ASP A 249 -16.40 -5.80 6.64
CA ASP A 249 -17.80 -5.89 7.06
C ASP A 249 -18.28 -7.34 7.20
N GLY A 250 -17.40 -8.32 6.95
CA GLY A 250 -17.69 -9.75 6.99
C GLY A 250 -18.06 -10.37 5.65
N SER A 251 -18.19 -9.58 4.57
CA SER A 251 -18.48 -10.11 3.23
C SER A 251 -17.38 -11.04 2.75
N THR A 252 -17.77 -12.15 2.10
CA THR A 252 -16.85 -13.15 1.56
C THR A 252 -17.11 -13.49 0.09
N GLY A 253 -16.04 -13.68 -0.68
CA GLY A 253 -16.10 -13.97 -2.13
C GLY A 253 -16.62 -12.79 -2.98
N GLU A 254 -16.61 -12.91 -4.31
CA GLU A 254 -16.99 -11.79 -5.20
C GLU A 254 -18.45 -11.39 -5.03
N ALA A 255 -19.36 -12.36 -4.93
CA ALA A 255 -20.81 -12.13 -4.91
C ALA A 255 -21.25 -11.22 -3.75
N GLU A 256 -20.62 -11.36 -2.59
CA GLU A 256 -20.93 -10.52 -1.43
C GLU A 256 -20.12 -9.21 -1.43
N SER A 257 -18.89 -9.24 -1.94
CA SER A 257 -17.88 -8.19 -1.78
C SER A 257 -17.84 -7.15 -2.90
N TRP A 258 -18.33 -7.47 -4.10
CA TRP A 258 -18.35 -6.54 -5.23
C TRP A 258 -19.11 -5.26 -4.90
N GLY A 259 -18.44 -4.11 -5.07
CA GLY A 259 -19.07 -2.81 -4.83
C GLY A 259 -19.52 -2.62 -3.38
N ARG A 260 -18.92 -3.31 -2.42
CA ARG A 260 -19.16 -3.07 -0.99
C ARG A 260 -18.22 -2.01 -0.45
N ARG A 261 -18.68 -1.32 0.58
CA ARG A 261 -17.88 -0.39 1.36
C ARG A 261 -17.26 -1.12 2.53
N ALA A 262 -15.94 -1.16 2.59
CA ALA A 262 -15.22 -1.80 3.69
C ALA A 262 -13.89 -1.08 3.96
N ALA A 263 -13.45 -1.12 5.21
CA ALA A 263 -12.20 -0.50 5.65
C ALA A 263 -10.95 -1.22 5.12
N TRP A 264 -11.08 -2.50 4.76
CA TRP A 264 -10.04 -3.28 4.12
C TRP A 264 -10.63 -4.41 3.28
N CYS A 265 -9.85 -4.86 2.31
CA CYS A 265 -10.10 -6.04 1.49
C CYS A 265 -8.86 -6.92 1.52
N ASP A 266 -9.06 -8.21 1.77
CA ASP A 266 -8.03 -9.23 1.78
C ASP A 266 -8.33 -10.29 0.72
N TYR A 267 -7.29 -10.77 0.05
CA TYR A 267 -7.33 -12.04 -0.66
C TYR A 267 -6.36 -13.00 0.03
N ALA A 268 -6.84 -14.19 0.38
CA ALA A 268 -6.03 -15.26 0.95
C ALA A 268 -6.21 -16.56 0.16
N GLY A 269 -5.15 -17.33 0.02
CA GLY A 269 -5.18 -18.62 -0.68
C GLY A 269 -3.82 -19.30 -0.68
N VAL A 270 -3.66 -20.36 -1.47
CA VAL A 270 -2.40 -21.09 -1.54
C VAL A 270 -1.51 -20.51 -2.64
N VAL A 271 -0.29 -20.11 -2.26
CA VAL A 271 0.77 -19.68 -3.17
C VAL A 271 1.99 -20.57 -2.92
N ASN A 272 2.41 -21.31 -3.95
CA ASN A 272 3.55 -22.23 -3.87
C ASN A 272 3.50 -23.17 -2.63
N GLY A 273 2.32 -23.75 -2.35
CA GLY A 273 2.09 -24.66 -1.22
C GLY A 273 1.97 -23.99 0.16
N THR A 274 2.10 -22.66 0.24
CA THR A 274 1.93 -21.89 1.49
C THR A 274 0.60 -21.14 1.47
N THR A 275 -0.21 -21.27 2.53
CA THR A 275 -1.38 -20.40 2.72
C THR A 275 -0.90 -19.01 3.10
N ALA A 276 -1.26 -18.00 2.31
CA ALA A 276 -0.86 -16.62 2.52
C ALA A 276 -1.92 -15.67 1.95
N GLY A 277 -1.88 -14.41 2.38
CA GLY A 277 -2.76 -13.37 1.87
C GLY A 277 -2.10 -12.02 1.66
N ILE A 278 -2.83 -11.15 0.96
CA ILE A 278 -2.50 -9.76 0.74
C ILE A 278 -3.75 -8.91 0.98
N CYS A 279 -3.65 -8.02 1.95
CA CYS A 279 -4.70 -7.11 2.36
C CYS A 279 -4.35 -5.67 1.97
N VAL A 280 -5.32 -4.94 1.43
CA VAL A 280 -5.26 -3.49 1.27
C VAL A 280 -6.19 -2.82 2.28
N MET A 281 -5.63 -1.91 3.08
CA MET A 281 -6.31 -1.18 4.14
C MET A 281 -6.50 0.29 3.74
N ASP A 282 -7.74 0.78 3.86
CA ASP A 282 -8.12 2.15 3.55
C ASP A 282 -8.10 3.03 4.81
N HIS A 283 -7.28 4.06 4.82
CA HIS A 283 -7.21 4.95 5.98
C HIS A 283 -8.45 5.87 6.07
N PRO A 284 -9.05 6.09 7.27
CA PRO A 284 -10.22 6.95 7.44
C PRO A 284 -10.06 8.41 7.01
N SER A 285 -8.81 8.88 6.84
CA SER A 285 -8.54 10.23 6.32
C SER A 285 -8.72 10.36 4.81
N ASN A 286 -8.92 9.24 4.09
CA ASN A 286 -9.02 9.27 2.65
C ASN A 286 -10.34 9.90 2.21
N PHE A 287 -10.30 10.55 1.05
CA PHE A 287 -11.49 11.10 0.43
C PHE A 287 -12.57 10.02 0.31
N ARG A 288 -13.76 10.26 0.89
CA ARG A 288 -14.92 9.34 0.89
C ARG A 288 -14.71 7.98 1.57
N ALA A 289 -13.72 7.84 2.45
CA ALA A 289 -13.48 6.60 3.19
C ALA A 289 -14.71 6.11 3.99
N PRO A 290 -14.87 4.78 4.20
CA PRO A 290 -14.17 3.72 3.49
C PRO A 290 -14.49 3.66 1.98
N ALA A 291 -13.50 3.19 1.22
CA ALA A 291 -13.55 2.92 -0.20
C ALA A 291 -14.65 1.92 -0.58
N TRP A 292 -15.07 1.98 -1.83
CA TRP A 292 -15.82 0.94 -2.52
C TRP A 292 -14.83 -0.08 -3.10
N TRP A 293 -15.11 -1.37 -2.97
CA TRP A 293 -14.20 -2.40 -3.45
C TRP A 293 -14.62 -2.96 -4.81
N HIS A 294 -13.81 -2.66 -5.83
CA HIS A 294 -13.90 -3.36 -7.12
C HIS A 294 -13.11 -4.66 -7.00
N VAL A 295 -13.79 -5.75 -6.64
CA VAL A 295 -13.20 -7.09 -6.57
C VAL A 295 -13.64 -7.99 -7.70
N ARG A 296 -12.82 -8.99 -8.04
CA ARG A 296 -13.14 -10.08 -8.98
C ARG A 296 -12.50 -11.39 -8.55
N ASP A 297 -13.21 -12.50 -8.68
CA ASP A 297 -12.74 -13.85 -8.39
C ASP A 297 -11.49 -14.22 -9.20
N TYR A 298 -11.30 -13.58 -10.37
CA TYR A 298 -10.07 -13.75 -11.15
C TYR A 298 -8.81 -13.09 -10.53
N GLY A 299 -8.95 -12.37 -9.40
CA GLY A 299 -7.85 -11.87 -8.59
C GLY A 299 -7.62 -10.37 -8.58
N LEU A 300 -8.57 -9.54 -9.01
CA LEU A 300 -8.46 -8.08 -8.88
C LEU A 300 -9.10 -7.62 -7.57
N MET A 301 -8.42 -6.75 -6.83
CA MET A 301 -9.05 -5.86 -5.84
C MET A 301 -8.59 -4.42 -6.10
N ALA A 302 -9.48 -3.45 -5.95
CA ALA A 302 -9.13 -2.05 -6.06
C ALA A 302 -9.95 -1.18 -5.10
N ALA A 303 -9.26 -0.32 -4.36
CA ALA A 303 -9.87 0.70 -3.52
C ALA A 303 -10.37 1.87 -4.39
N ALA A 304 -11.68 1.91 -4.63
CA ALA A 304 -12.34 2.85 -5.53
C ALA A 304 -13.18 3.89 -4.78
N TYR A 305 -13.21 5.13 -5.28
CA TYR A 305 -13.87 6.27 -4.59
C TYR A 305 -14.87 7.03 -5.46
N PHE A 306 -14.94 6.70 -6.76
CA PHE A 306 -15.67 7.49 -7.76
C PHE A 306 -16.82 6.71 -8.42
N GLY A 307 -16.72 5.39 -8.55
CA GLY A 307 -17.71 4.52 -9.23
C GLY A 307 -19.05 4.28 -8.51
N ILE A 308 -19.58 5.28 -7.79
CA ILE A 308 -20.74 5.09 -6.89
C ILE A 308 -21.97 4.62 -7.66
N SER A 309 -22.24 5.18 -8.83
CA SER A 309 -23.42 4.81 -9.63
C SER A 309 -23.35 3.35 -10.09
N GLU A 310 -22.17 2.89 -10.50
CA GLU A 310 -21.97 1.50 -10.89
C GLU A 310 -22.11 0.55 -9.70
N PHE A 311 -21.41 0.82 -8.59
CA PHE A 311 -21.45 -0.06 -7.41
C PHE A 311 -22.83 -0.13 -6.76
N THR A 312 -23.66 0.91 -6.90
CA THR A 312 -25.01 0.93 -6.33
C THR A 312 -26.11 0.55 -7.33
N GLY A 313 -25.78 0.47 -8.62
CA GLY A 313 -26.76 0.27 -9.70
C GLY A 313 -27.72 1.45 -9.90
N ASP A 314 -27.45 2.61 -9.27
CA ASP A 314 -28.30 3.80 -9.36
C ASP A 314 -27.59 4.93 -10.13
N PRO A 315 -27.97 5.18 -11.40
CA PRO A 315 -27.34 6.23 -12.22
C PRO A 315 -27.53 7.65 -11.67
N LYS A 316 -28.45 7.85 -10.71
CA LYS A 316 -28.64 9.16 -10.06
C LYS A 316 -27.60 9.44 -8.98
N ARG A 317 -26.87 8.42 -8.52
CA ARG A 317 -25.86 8.53 -7.46
C ARG A 317 -24.45 8.65 -8.04
N SER A 318 -24.20 9.71 -8.81
CA SER A 318 -22.89 9.90 -9.41
C SER A 318 -21.81 10.22 -8.35
N GLY A 319 -20.71 9.48 -8.39
CA GLY A 319 -19.47 9.76 -7.69
C GLY A 319 -18.48 10.57 -8.52
N THR A 320 -18.90 11.15 -9.66
CA THR A 320 -18.10 12.15 -10.38
C THR A 320 -17.61 13.22 -9.41
N PHE A 321 -16.35 13.62 -9.56
CA PHE A 321 -15.73 14.61 -8.69
C PHE A 321 -14.87 15.59 -9.49
N HIS A 322 -15.02 16.87 -9.17
CA HIS A 322 -14.29 17.97 -9.78
C HIS A 322 -13.19 18.41 -8.82
N LEU A 323 -11.94 18.09 -9.15
CA LEU A 323 -10.78 18.60 -8.46
C LEU A 323 -10.37 19.92 -9.11
N GLU A 324 -10.67 21.03 -8.43
CA GLU A 324 -10.31 22.37 -8.92
C GLU A 324 -8.78 22.53 -9.07
N LYS A 325 -8.37 23.39 -10.01
CA LYS A 325 -6.95 23.68 -10.24
C LYS A 325 -6.27 24.13 -8.94
N GLY A 326 -5.08 23.58 -8.67
CA GLY A 326 -4.29 23.86 -7.47
C GLY A 326 -4.76 23.13 -6.22
N ARG A 327 -5.80 22.29 -6.30
CA ARG A 327 -6.23 21.43 -5.20
C ARG A 327 -5.61 20.03 -5.32
N GLU A 328 -5.65 19.31 -4.20
CA GLU A 328 -5.11 17.96 -4.09
C GLU A 328 -6.11 16.96 -3.51
N LEU A 329 -5.97 15.71 -3.94
CA LEU A 329 -6.59 14.54 -3.32
C LEU A 329 -5.51 13.67 -2.70
N ARG A 330 -5.79 13.15 -1.51
CA ARG A 330 -4.87 12.31 -0.75
C ARG A 330 -5.49 10.94 -0.48
N PHE A 331 -4.73 9.89 -0.76
CA PHE A 331 -5.07 8.51 -0.47
C PHE A 331 -3.90 7.84 0.24
N LEU A 332 -4.10 7.44 1.49
CA LEU A 332 -3.17 6.72 2.32
C LEU A 332 -3.71 5.30 2.51
N HIS A 333 -2.99 4.33 2.00
CA HIS A 333 -3.28 2.91 2.17
C HIS A 333 -2.15 2.21 2.89
N ARG A 334 -2.48 1.06 3.48
CA ARG A 334 -1.48 0.10 3.95
C ARG A 334 -1.73 -1.23 3.27
N VAL A 335 -0.67 -1.81 2.72
CA VAL A 335 -0.67 -3.19 2.22
C VAL A 335 -0.04 -4.07 3.28
N PHE A 336 -0.78 -5.09 3.69
CA PHE A 336 -0.31 -6.11 4.63
C PHE A 336 -0.28 -7.46 3.92
N ILE A 337 0.91 -7.99 3.72
CA ILE A 337 1.12 -9.35 3.22
C ILE A 337 1.36 -10.23 4.44
N HIS A 338 0.73 -11.40 4.48
CA HIS A 338 0.68 -12.22 5.69
C HIS A 338 0.65 -13.72 5.40
N ALA A 339 1.15 -14.50 6.35
CA ALA A 339 1.05 -15.95 6.36
C ALA A 339 -0.26 -16.39 7.03
N GLY A 340 -0.88 -17.43 6.47
CA GLY A 340 -2.14 -17.98 6.96
C GLY A 340 -3.38 -17.28 6.41
N PRO A 341 -4.58 -17.73 6.82
CA PRO A 341 -5.84 -17.05 6.56
C PRO A 341 -5.94 -15.70 7.25
N ALA A 342 -6.80 -14.81 6.75
CA ALA A 342 -6.96 -13.43 7.24
C ALA A 342 -7.19 -13.31 8.76
N GLU A 343 -7.99 -14.22 9.33
CA GLU A 343 -8.30 -14.25 10.77
C GLU A 343 -7.06 -14.62 11.60
N GLU A 344 -6.38 -15.72 11.25
CA GLU A 344 -5.17 -16.17 11.96
C GLU A 344 -4.02 -15.16 11.84
N ALA A 345 -3.92 -14.49 10.69
CA ALA A 345 -2.95 -13.43 10.44
C ALA A 345 -3.24 -12.12 11.20
N GLY A 346 -4.43 -11.97 11.78
CA GLY A 346 -4.84 -10.77 12.51
C GLY A 346 -4.98 -9.54 11.61
N VAL A 347 -5.56 -9.69 10.41
CA VAL A 347 -5.76 -8.58 9.45
C VAL A 347 -6.56 -7.44 10.09
N ALA A 348 -7.61 -7.75 10.86
CA ALA A 348 -8.42 -6.74 11.54
C ALA A 348 -7.59 -5.96 12.58
N GLU A 349 -6.74 -6.65 13.35
CA GLU A 349 -5.84 -6.05 14.32
C GLU A 349 -4.78 -5.17 13.65
N GLN A 350 -4.25 -5.59 12.50
CA GLN A 350 -3.30 -4.80 11.73
C GLN A 350 -3.93 -3.51 11.17
N TYR A 351 -5.19 -3.57 10.74
CA TYR A 351 -5.94 -2.37 10.39
C TYR A 351 -6.08 -1.43 11.60
N LEU A 352 -6.41 -1.95 12.78
CA LEU A 352 -6.50 -1.14 14.00
C LEU A 352 -5.14 -0.57 14.42
N ASN A 353 -4.03 -1.28 14.16
CA ASN A 353 -2.68 -0.76 14.34
C ASN A 353 -2.36 0.40 13.41
N PHE A 354 -2.90 0.38 12.19
CA PHE A 354 -2.73 1.43 11.20
C PHE A 354 -3.47 2.72 11.58
N ILE A 355 -4.75 2.61 11.97
CA ILE A 355 -5.59 3.79 12.22
C ILE A 355 -5.53 4.31 13.66
N HIS A 356 -5.02 3.49 14.59
CA HIS A 356 -4.81 3.83 15.98
C HIS A 356 -3.41 3.39 16.40
N PRO A 357 -2.34 4.11 16.04
CA PRO A 357 -0.98 3.73 16.41
C PRO A 357 -0.77 3.68 17.93
N ALA A 358 0.34 3.06 18.37
CA ALA A 358 0.67 2.93 19.78
C ALA A 358 0.81 4.30 20.47
N THR A 359 0.27 4.43 21.69
CA THR A 359 0.51 5.60 22.52
C THR A 359 1.91 5.51 23.13
N VAL A 360 2.74 6.50 22.84
CA VAL A 360 4.15 6.52 23.21
C VAL A 360 4.50 7.87 23.87
N THR A 361 5.31 7.82 24.93
CA THR A 361 5.73 9.01 25.68
C THR A 361 7.22 8.95 26.01
N VAL A 362 7.87 10.10 26.14
CA VAL A 362 9.25 10.20 26.63
C VAL A 362 9.25 10.45 28.14
N ARG A 363 10.01 9.65 28.90
CA ARG A 363 10.39 9.94 30.28
C ARG A 363 11.87 10.36 30.28
N ARG A 364 12.15 11.59 30.69
CA ARG A 364 13.51 12.16 30.69
C ARG A 364 14.30 11.70 31.90
#